data_AF-A0A0K6GGR0-F1
#
_entry.id   AF-A0A0K6GGR0-F1
#
_cell.length_a   1.000
_cell.length_b   1.000
_cell.length_c   1.000
_cell.angle_alpha   90.00
_cell.angle_beta   90.00
_cell.angle_gamma   90.00
#
_symmetry.space_group_name_H-M   'P 1'
#
loop_
_entity.id
_entity.type
_entity.pdbx_description
1 polymer ?
#
loop_
_entity_poly.entity_id
_entity_poly.type
_entity_poly.pdbx_seq_one_letter_code
_entity_poly.pdbx_strand_id
1 'polypeptide(L)'
;MFSIFSAPTDPKAQNFHPVVTTNTPPNELFSKLEPKDLEWTCAGGFVTETQIWYNFLEDGTLLWCQIIHSAVGLWYPQIQFTCRIFNPTTKETTWKSINVSNFVTPPPGKDKRSSKSDQFTVTLKPGTGEFAEQYDINANLGDDLQLGLTISRPSSADGFKVGQGNSHFGPDPAKPEGYVVHRFWPARAARDT
;
A
#
# COMPACT_ATOMS: atom_id res chain seq x y z
N MET A 1 -34.28 7.94 4.19
CA MET A 1 -33.03 8.64 3.84
C MET A 1 -32.10 8.48 5.03
N PHE A 2 -31.20 7.51 5.01
CA PHE A 2 -30.29 7.22 6.12
C PHE A 2 -29.00 8.02 5.89
N SER A 3 -28.71 8.99 6.75
CA SER A 3 -27.43 9.70 6.75
C SER A 3 -26.39 8.84 7.47
N ILE A 4 -25.36 8.40 6.76
CA ILE A 4 -24.21 7.64 7.31
C ILE A 4 -23.19 8.58 7.97
N PHE A 5 -23.43 9.90 7.91
CA PHE A 5 -22.60 10.92 8.51
C PHE A 5 -23.32 11.51 9.72
N SER A 6 -22.65 11.52 10.88
CA SER A 6 -22.84 12.59 11.85
C SER A 6 -22.45 13.87 11.11
N ALA A 7 -23.44 14.70 10.74
CA ALA A 7 -23.12 15.97 10.10
C ALA A 7 -22.12 16.72 11.00
N PRO A 8 -21.06 17.32 10.44
CA PRO A 8 -20.16 18.15 11.23
C PRO A 8 -21.00 19.19 11.97
N THR A 9 -20.85 19.29 13.29
CA THR A 9 -21.53 20.32 14.09
C THR A 9 -21.13 21.74 13.64
N ASP A 10 -20.01 21.85 12.91
CA ASP A 10 -19.59 23.03 12.15
C ASP A 10 -19.15 22.59 10.73
N PRO A 11 -19.82 23.04 9.66
CA PRO A 11 -19.45 22.73 8.27
C PRO A 11 -18.09 23.29 7.84
N LYS A 12 -17.43 24.12 8.67
CA LYS A 12 -16.06 24.61 8.45
C LYS A 12 -14.99 23.81 9.22
N ALA A 13 -15.38 22.85 10.05
CA ALA A 13 -14.42 22.04 10.79
C ALA A 13 -13.50 21.27 9.84
N GLN A 14 -12.19 21.31 10.11
CA GLN A 14 -11.20 20.56 9.34
C GLN A 14 -11.44 19.06 9.54
N ASN A 15 -11.79 18.38 8.45
CA ASN A 15 -12.05 16.93 8.48
C ASN A 15 -10.81 16.08 8.19
N PHE A 16 -9.84 16.62 7.45
CA PHE A 16 -8.61 15.91 7.08
C PHE A 16 -7.43 16.46 7.84
N HIS A 17 -6.74 15.59 8.58
CA HIS A 17 -5.57 15.92 9.39
C HIS A 17 -4.35 15.27 8.75
N PRO A 18 -3.53 16.05 8.01
CA PRO A 18 -2.37 15.51 7.32
C PRO A 18 -1.32 15.03 8.32
N VAL A 19 -0.59 13.98 7.95
CA VAL A 19 0.48 13.40 8.77
C VAL A 19 1.62 14.37 9.10
N VAL A 20 1.82 15.36 8.25
CA VAL A 20 2.80 16.45 8.44
C VAL A 20 2.13 17.79 8.14
N THR A 21 2.50 18.81 8.92
CA THR A 21 2.00 20.18 8.78
C THR A 21 3.17 21.15 8.71
N THR A 22 2.90 22.44 8.51
CA THR A 22 3.91 23.50 8.58
C THR A 22 4.60 23.62 9.94
N ASN A 23 3.99 23.07 10.99
CA ASN A 23 4.52 23.10 12.35
C ASN A 23 5.30 21.83 12.73
N THR A 24 5.32 20.82 11.85
CA THR A 24 6.05 19.58 12.11
C THR A 24 7.56 19.85 12.11
N PRO A 25 8.29 19.50 13.18
CA PRO A 25 9.74 19.67 13.24
C PRO A 25 10.45 18.92 12.10
N PRO A 26 11.56 19.46 11.55
CA PRO A 26 12.29 18.80 10.45
C PRO A 26 12.71 17.35 10.74
N ASN A 27 13.05 17.04 12.00
CA ASN A 27 13.44 15.71 12.46
C ASN A 27 12.26 14.73 12.60
N GLU A 28 11.03 15.18 12.41
CA GLU A 28 9.80 14.38 12.47
C GLU A 28 9.11 14.26 11.11
N LEU A 29 9.69 14.82 10.03
CA LEU A 29 9.10 14.74 8.69
C LEU A 29 9.12 13.33 8.11
N PHE A 30 10.08 12.50 8.55
CA PHE A 30 10.24 11.12 8.12
C PHE A 30 10.63 10.25 9.30
N SER A 31 10.14 9.02 9.30
CA SER A 31 10.59 8.01 10.24
C SER A 31 10.88 6.69 9.53
N LYS A 32 11.65 5.83 10.21
CA LYS A 32 12.00 4.51 9.69
C LYS A 32 10.74 3.66 9.51
N LEU A 33 10.69 2.94 8.39
CA LEU A 33 9.65 1.94 8.16
C LEU A 33 10.01 0.66 8.92
N GLU A 34 9.12 0.24 9.80
CA GLU A 34 9.24 -1.00 10.56
C GLU A 34 8.43 -2.12 9.90
N PRO A 35 8.79 -3.41 10.07
CA PRO A 35 8.01 -4.54 9.58
C PRO A 35 6.51 -4.45 9.91
N LYS A 36 6.19 -4.01 11.13
CA LYS A 36 4.80 -3.87 11.59
C LYS A 36 4.02 -2.83 10.79
N ASP A 37 4.68 -1.80 10.28
CA ASP A 37 4.06 -0.74 9.49
C ASP A 37 3.57 -1.22 8.14
N LEU A 38 3.93 -2.43 7.70
CA LEU A 38 3.55 -3.00 6.40
C LEU A 38 2.47 -4.07 6.50
N GLU A 39 2.10 -4.46 7.71
CA GLU A 39 1.01 -5.39 7.91
C GLU A 39 -0.32 -4.79 7.43
N TRP A 40 -1.17 -5.64 6.86
CA TRP A 40 -2.56 -5.30 6.59
C TRP A 40 -3.34 -5.33 7.89
N THR A 41 -3.89 -4.20 8.31
CA THR A 41 -4.82 -4.18 9.44
C THR A 41 -6.20 -4.68 9.01
N CYS A 42 -6.61 -4.38 7.77
CA CYS A 42 -7.96 -4.58 7.26
C CYS A 42 -9.00 -3.95 8.21
N ALA A 43 -8.67 -2.79 8.77
CA ALA A 43 -9.55 -2.10 9.70
C ALA A 43 -10.86 -1.68 9.00
N GLY A 44 -11.98 -1.76 9.73
CA GLY A 44 -13.25 -1.20 9.29
C GLY A 44 -13.29 0.32 9.43
N GLY A 45 -14.44 0.93 9.08
CA GLY A 45 -14.61 2.38 9.13
C GLY A 45 -14.24 3.06 7.81
N PHE A 46 -13.51 4.17 7.87
CA PHE A 46 -13.06 4.94 6.70
C PHE A 46 -11.55 4.81 6.51
N VAL A 47 -11.10 3.61 6.16
CA VAL A 47 -9.67 3.26 6.14
C VAL A 47 -9.24 2.88 4.73
N THR A 48 -8.17 3.50 4.25
CA THR A 48 -7.51 3.12 3.00
C THR A 48 -6.07 2.71 3.27
N GLU A 49 -5.80 1.42 3.12
CA GLU A 49 -4.46 0.85 3.23
C GLU A 49 -3.92 0.54 1.83
N THR A 50 -2.61 0.73 1.65
CA THR A 50 -1.94 0.36 0.41
C THR A 50 -0.65 -0.39 0.67
N GLN A 51 -0.31 -1.30 -0.24
CA GLN A 51 1.05 -1.79 -0.40
C GLN A 51 1.43 -1.56 -1.85
N ILE A 52 2.60 -0.98 -2.06
CA ILE A 52 3.10 -0.63 -3.38
C ILE A 52 4.56 -1.05 -3.49
N TRP A 53 4.91 -1.60 -4.65
CA TRP A 53 6.27 -1.98 -4.96
C TRP A 53 6.68 -1.33 -6.27
N TYR A 54 7.73 -0.50 -6.21
CA TYR A 54 8.33 0.15 -7.37
C TYR A 54 9.64 -0.54 -7.74
N ASN A 55 9.80 -0.84 -9.02
CA ASN A 55 10.96 -1.56 -9.53
C ASN A 55 11.44 -0.97 -10.85
N PHE A 56 12.74 -1.06 -11.06
CA PHE A 56 13.37 -0.81 -12.35
C PHE A 56 13.97 -2.12 -12.84
N LEU A 57 13.68 -2.47 -14.09
CA LEU A 57 14.32 -3.59 -14.78
C LEU A 57 15.68 -3.15 -15.35
N GLU A 58 16.49 -4.10 -15.80
CA GLU A 58 17.86 -3.84 -16.27
C GLU A 58 17.90 -2.90 -17.49
N ASP A 59 16.86 -2.91 -18.32
CA ASP A 59 16.70 -2.03 -19.48
C ASP A 59 16.17 -0.62 -19.13
N GLY A 60 15.96 -0.33 -17.84
CA GLY A 60 15.41 0.92 -17.34
C GLY A 60 13.87 0.98 -17.35
N THR A 61 13.18 -0.09 -17.73
CA THR A 61 11.72 -0.18 -17.64
C THR A 61 11.27 -0.02 -16.19
N LEU A 62 10.33 0.90 -15.96
CA LEU A 62 9.65 1.08 -14.69
C LEU A 62 8.49 0.09 -14.60
N LEU A 63 8.54 -0.76 -13.58
CA LEU A 63 7.47 -1.69 -13.23
C LEU A 63 7.01 -1.38 -11.81
N TRP A 64 5.71 -1.15 -11.63
CA TRP A 64 5.15 -1.11 -10.29
C TRP A 64 3.80 -1.80 -10.21
N CYS A 65 3.52 -2.35 -9.04
CA CYS A 65 2.22 -2.87 -8.69
C CYS A 65 1.79 -2.38 -7.32
N GLN A 66 0.49 -2.22 -7.14
CA GLN A 66 -0.13 -1.68 -5.95
C GLN A 66 -1.39 -2.45 -5.61
N ILE A 67 -1.54 -2.79 -4.34
CA ILE A 67 -2.80 -3.23 -3.76
C ILE A 67 -3.37 -2.07 -2.97
N ILE A 68 -4.65 -1.76 -3.20
CA ILE A 68 -5.42 -0.79 -2.44
C ILE A 68 -6.53 -1.55 -1.74
N HIS A 69 -6.60 -1.48 -0.41
CA HIS A 69 -7.70 -1.98 0.39
C HIS A 69 -8.46 -0.77 0.96
N SER A 70 -9.65 -0.53 0.44
CA SER A 70 -10.47 0.63 0.79
C SER A 70 -11.74 0.19 1.52
N ALA A 71 -11.79 0.44 2.83
CA ALA A 71 -12.99 0.32 3.64
C ALA A 71 -13.65 1.70 3.75
N VAL A 72 -14.85 1.86 3.19
CA VAL A 72 -15.60 3.13 3.20
C VAL A 72 -16.98 2.88 3.81
N GLY A 73 -17.05 2.92 5.13
CA GLY A 73 -18.29 2.80 5.89
C GLY A 73 -18.78 1.35 6.08
N LEU A 74 -20.09 1.14 5.94
CA LEU A 74 -20.77 -0.14 6.25
C LEU A 74 -20.69 -1.19 5.14
N TRP A 75 -20.04 -0.87 4.02
CA TRP A 75 -19.93 -1.77 2.87
C TRP A 75 -18.72 -2.69 3.01
N TYR A 76 -18.78 -3.85 2.36
CA TYR A 76 -17.59 -4.68 2.19
C TYR A 76 -16.47 -3.85 1.56
N PRO A 77 -15.22 -4.00 2.04
CA PRO A 77 -14.10 -3.23 1.50
C PRO A 77 -13.96 -3.50 0.00
N GLN A 78 -13.60 -2.46 -0.74
CA GLN A 78 -13.22 -2.58 -2.13
C GLN A 78 -11.71 -2.75 -2.22
N ILE A 79 -11.28 -3.84 -2.83
CA ILE A 79 -9.86 -4.13 -3.03
C ILE A 79 -9.55 -4.02 -4.51
N GLN A 80 -8.49 -3.28 -4.83
CA GLN A 80 -8.00 -3.10 -6.18
C GLN A 80 -6.54 -3.54 -6.29
N PHE A 81 -6.23 -4.20 -7.39
CA PHE A 81 -4.86 -4.45 -7.82
C PHE A 81 -4.58 -3.60 -9.06
N THR A 82 -3.55 -2.76 -8.97
CA THR A 82 -3.11 -1.90 -10.07
C THR A 82 -1.68 -2.23 -10.45
N CYS A 83 -1.39 -2.31 -11.73
CA CYS A 83 -0.06 -2.54 -12.27
C CYS A 83 0.23 -1.56 -13.40
N ARG A 84 1.47 -1.08 -13.47
CA ARG A 84 1.97 -0.33 -14.62
C ARG A 84 3.36 -0.78 -14.99
N ILE A 85 3.56 -0.94 -16.29
CA ILE A 85 4.84 -1.21 -16.94
C ILE A 85 5.08 -0.06 -17.91
N PHE A 86 6.23 0.58 -17.82
CA PHE A 86 6.59 1.70 -18.68
C PHE A 86 8.04 1.61 -19.11
N ASN A 87 8.28 1.46 -20.41
CA ASN A 87 9.62 1.47 -20.96
C ASN A 87 9.97 2.90 -21.42
N PRO A 88 10.97 3.57 -20.82
CA PRO A 88 11.31 4.94 -21.19
C PRO A 88 11.98 5.05 -22.56
N THR A 89 12.51 3.97 -23.12
CA THR A 89 13.20 3.94 -24.42
C THR A 89 12.19 3.77 -25.56
N THR A 90 11.31 2.76 -25.48
CA THR A 90 10.28 2.49 -26.50
C THR A 90 9.05 3.39 -26.34
N LYS A 91 8.86 3.99 -25.15
CA LYS A 91 7.66 4.74 -24.73
C LYS A 91 6.41 3.89 -24.60
N GLU A 92 6.53 2.57 -24.65
CA GLU A 92 5.42 1.66 -24.43
C GLU A 92 4.96 1.73 -22.98
N THR A 93 3.64 1.69 -22.80
CA THR A 93 3.01 1.74 -21.48
C THR A 93 1.89 0.70 -21.42
N THR A 94 1.98 -0.17 -20.44
CA THR A 94 0.89 -1.07 -20.06
C THR A 94 0.41 -0.61 -18.70
N TRP A 95 -0.89 -0.33 -18.58
CA TRP A 95 -1.51 0.00 -17.31
C TRP A 95 -2.77 -0.83 -17.15
N LYS A 96 -2.94 -1.44 -15.98
CA LYS A 96 -4.13 -2.20 -15.66
C LYS A 96 -4.52 -2.01 -14.21
N SER A 97 -5.81 -1.85 -13.98
CA SER A 97 -6.40 -1.80 -12.64
C SER A 97 -7.67 -2.62 -12.63
N ILE A 98 -7.76 -3.57 -11.70
CA ILE A 98 -8.92 -4.43 -11.55
C ILE A 98 -9.38 -4.44 -10.10
N ASN A 99 -10.69 -4.61 -9.90
CA ASN A 99 -11.22 -5.01 -8.61
C ASN A 99 -10.92 -6.50 -8.39
N VAL A 100 -10.60 -6.88 -7.15
CA VAL A 100 -10.32 -8.27 -6.79
C VAL A 100 -11.34 -8.80 -5.80
N SER A 101 -11.54 -10.11 -5.81
CA SER A 101 -12.46 -10.83 -4.92
C SER A 101 -11.73 -11.70 -3.91
N ASN A 102 -12.39 -11.99 -2.79
CA ASN A 102 -11.91 -12.91 -1.75
C ASN A 102 -10.53 -12.53 -1.20
N PHE A 103 -10.30 -11.22 -0.97
CA PHE A 103 -9.07 -10.75 -0.35
C PHE A 103 -8.96 -11.28 1.09
N VAL A 104 -7.85 -11.95 1.38
CA VAL A 104 -7.55 -12.51 2.69
C VAL A 104 -6.12 -12.19 3.09
N THR A 105 -5.92 -12.08 4.40
CA THR A 105 -4.61 -11.91 5.03
C THR A 105 -4.42 -13.02 6.07
N PRO A 106 -3.17 -13.30 6.49
CA PRO A 106 -2.91 -14.23 7.58
C PRO A 106 -3.75 -13.92 8.82
N PRO A 107 -4.13 -14.96 9.61
CA PRO A 107 -4.99 -14.79 10.76
C PRO A 107 -4.34 -13.91 11.86
N PRO A 108 -5.13 -13.35 12.78
CA PRO A 108 -4.61 -12.58 13.91
C PRO A 108 -3.50 -13.34 14.67
N GLY A 109 -2.45 -12.62 15.07
CA GLY A 109 -1.28 -13.20 15.74
C GLY A 109 -0.22 -13.78 14.79
N LYS A 110 -0.41 -13.70 13.47
CA LYS A 110 0.61 -13.97 12.45
C LYS A 110 1.04 -12.69 11.75
N ASP A 111 2.16 -12.74 11.04
CA ASP A 111 2.64 -11.67 10.18
C ASP A 111 1.63 -11.43 9.04
N LYS A 112 1.01 -10.26 9.01
CA LYS A 112 -0.01 -9.88 8.02
C LYS A 112 0.55 -9.11 6.83
N ARG A 113 1.83 -9.22 6.52
CA ARG A 113 2.44 -8.61 5.33
C ARG A 113 2.14 -9.36 4.04
N SER A 114 1.84 -10.67 4.13
CA SER A 114 1.34 -11.46 3.00
C SER A 114 -0.15 -11.24 2.77
N SER A 115 -0.63 -11.46 1.55
CA SER A 115 -2.05 -11.40 1.21
C SER A 115 -2.37 -12.25 -0.02
N LYS A 116 -3.64 -12.61 -0.18
CA LYS A 116 -4.13 -13.40 -1.31
C LYS A 116 -5.51 -12.94 -1.73
N SER A 117 -5.83 -13.06 -3.00
CA SER A 117 -7.16 -12.94 -3.57
C SER A 117 -7.36 -14.05 -4.63
N ASP A 118 -8.49 -14.02 -5.34
CA ASP A 118 -8.68 -14.90 -6.49
C ASP A 118 -7.73 -14.55 -7.65
N GLN A 119 -7.33 -13.27 -7.77
CA GLN A 119 -6.52 -12.78 -8.90
C GLN A 119 -5.04 -12.67 -8.59
N PHE A 120 -4.63 -12.66 -7.31
CA PHE A 120 -3.21 -12.54 -6.97
C PHE A 120 -2.84 -13.26 -5.67
N THR A 121 -1.54 -13.50 -5.50
CA THR A 121 -0.91 -13.89 -4.25
C THR A 121 0.34 -13.05 -4.03
N VAL A 122 0.46 -12.47 -2.83
CA VAL A 122 1.66 -11.78 -2.33
C VAL A 122 2.16 -12.55 -1.12
N THR A 123 3.37 -13.10 -1.22
CA THR A 123 3.99 -13.88 -0.14
C THR A 123 5.25 -13.18 0.32
N LEU A 124 5.27 -12.77 1.59
CA LEU A 124 6.51 -12.37 2.25
C LEU A 124 7.41 -13.59 2.46
N LYS A 125 8.67 -13.44 2.09
CA LYS A 125 9.74 -14.42 2.25
C LYS A 125 10.85 -13.81 3.10
N PRO A 126 11.55 -14.64 3.90
CA PRO A 126 12.74 -14.19 4.60
C PRO A 126 13.79 -13.71 3.60
N GLY A 127 14.58 -12.70 3.98
CA GLY A 127 15.70 -12.22 3.18
C GLY A 127 16.79 -13.28 3.05
N THR A 128 17.56 -13.20 1.95
CA THR A 128 18.70 -14.07 1.68
C THR A 128 19.91 -13.24 1.28
N GLY A 129 21.08 -13.50 1.89
CA GLY A 129 22.32 -12.82 1.56
C GLY A 129 22.26 -11.32 1.85
N GLU A 130 22.30 -10.51 0.78
CA GLU A 130 22.32 -9.04 0.86
C GLU A 130 20.93 -8.41 1.01
N PHE A 131 19.86 -9.22 1.00
CA PHE A 131 18.48 -8.74 1.08
C PHE A 131 17.90 -8.95 2.49
N ALA A 132 17.20 -7.93 3.00
CA ALA A 132 16.54 -7.99 4.30
C ALA A 132 15.26 -8.85 4.25
N GLU A 133 14.53 -8.77 3.13
CA GLU A 133 13.30 -9.52 2.89
C GLU A 133 12.91 -9.49 1.42
N GLN A 134 12.00 -10.39 1.03
CA GLN A 134 11.54 -10.54 -0.34
C GLN A 134 10.02 -10.72 -0.40
N TYR A 135 9.41 -10.28 -1.50
CA TYR A 135 8.01 -10.52 -1.81
C TYR A 135 7.89 -11.28 -3.13
N ASP A 136 7.24 -12.43 -3.08
CA ASP A 136 6.81 -13.16 -4.28
C ASP A 136 5.40 -12.70 -4.63
N ILE A 137 5.24 -12.05 -5.77
CA ILE A 137 3.97 -11.51 -6.27
C ILE A 137 3.60 -12.26 -7.55
N ASN A 138 2.48 -12.98 -7.50
CA ASN A 138 1.87 -13.59 -8.68
C ASN A 138 0.50 -12.96 -8.87
N ALA A 139 0.22 -12.43 -10.07
CA ALA A 139 -1.08 -11.84 -10.35
C ALA A 139 -1.54 -12.17 -11.78
N ASN A 140 -2.81 -12.51 -11.92
CA ASN A 140 -3.49 -12.63 -13.20
C ASN A 140 -4.51 -11.50 -13.29
N LEU A 141 -4.20 -10.48 -14.09
CA LEU A 141 -5.04 -9.30 -14.25
C LEU A 141 -5.97 -9.40 -15.46
N GLY A 142 -6.00 -10.54 -16.14
CA GLY A 142 -6.76 -10.82 -17.36
C GLY A 142 -5.90 -11.48 -18.44
N ASP A 143 -6.48 -11.72 -19.62
CA ASP A 143 -5.85 -12.48 -20.70
C ASP A 143 -4.60 -11.80 -21.30
N ASP A 144 -4.50 -10.48 -21.16
CA ASP A 144 -3.46 -9.61 -21.70
C ASP A 144 -2.34 -9.28 -20.71
N LEU A 145 -2.52 -9.58 -19.41
CA LEU A 145 -1.52 -9.23 -18.39
C LEU A 145 -1.52 -10.20 -17.21
N GLN A 146 -0.45 -10.99 -17.14
CA GLN A 146 -0.09 -11.84 -16.01
C GLN A 146 1.30 -11.46 -15.52
N LEU A 147 1.52 -11.49 -14.21
CA LEU A 147 2.74 -11.04 -13.55
C LEU A 147 3.25 -12.15 -12.63
N GLY A 148 4.55 -12.43 -12.69
CA GLY A 148 5.29 -13.19 -11.68
C GLY A 148 6.54 -12.42 -11.32
N LEU A 149 6.61 -11.90 -10.10
CA LEU A 149 7.67 -11.00 -9.65
C LEU A 149 8.26 -11.48 -8.33
N THR A 150 9.59 -11.49 -8.25
CA THR A 150 10.30 -11.59 -6.97
C THR A 150 10.96 -10.24 -6.67
N ILE A 151 10.47 -9.56 -5.64
CA ILE A 151 10.89 -8.22 -5.27
C ILE A 151 11.73 -8.31 -4.01
N SER A 152 13.00 -7.92 -4.09
CA SER A 152 13.96 -8.06 -2.98
C SER A 152 14.39 -6.70 -2.45
N ARG A 153 14.27 -6.50 -1.13
CA ARG A 153 14.75 -5.27 -0.48
C ARG A 153 16.20 -5.43 -0.01
N PRO A 154 17.15 -4.64 -0.51
CA PRO A 154 18.52 -4.66 -0.01
C PRO A 154 18.58 -4.30 1.48
N SER A 155 19.43 -4.97 2.25
CA SER A 155 19.64 -4.66 3.67
C SER A 155 20.22 -3.26 3.90
N SER A 156 20.87 -2.68 2.88
CA SER A 156 21.39 -1.31 2.90
C SER A 156 20.34 -0.25 2.57
N ALA A 157 19.12 -0.65 2.18
CA ALA A 157 18.04 0.25 1.79
C ALA A 157 16.87 0.11 2.77
N ASP A 158 16.84 1.02 3.74
CA ASP A 158 15.73 1.14 4.68
C ASP A 158 14.52 1.77 3.97
N GLY A 159 13.32 1.27 4.29
CA GLY A 159 12.09 1.96 3.93
C GLY A 159 11.85 3.14 4.86
N PHE A 160 10.95 4.04 4.44
CA PHE A 160 10.57 5.18 5.24
C PHE A 160 9.05 5.40 5.20
N LYS A 161 8.56 6.15 6.19
CA LYS A 161 7.19 6.67 6.21
C LYS A 161 7.23 8.17 6.48
N VAL A 162 6.27 8.89 5.92
CA VAL A 162 6.15 10.34 6.14
C VAL A 162 5.56 10.57 7.52
N GLY A 163 6.21 11.35 8.36
CA GLY A 163 5.85 11.51 9.76
C GLY A 163 5.68 10.16 10.46
N GLN A 164 4.51 9.95 11.06
CA GLN A 164 4.14 8.67 11.70
C GLN A 164 3.50 7.66 10.72
N GLY A 165 3.36 8.03 9.45
CA GLY A 165 2.91 7.16 8.37
C GLY A 165 1.42 7.22 8.06
N ASN A 166 0.59 7.95 8.81
CA ASN A 166 -0.86 8.02 8.58
C ASN A 166 -1.39 9.45 8.65
N SER A 167 -2.23 9.83 7.68
CA SER A 167 -3.13 10.98 7.81
C SER A 167 -4.51 10.51 8.24
N HIS A 168 -5.23 11.31 9.02
CA HIS A 168 -6.47 10.88 9.67
C HIS A 168 -7.68 11.69 9.19
N PHE A 169 -8.86 11.07 9.29
CA PHE A 169 -10.14 11.71 9.04
C PHE A 169 -10.97 11.81 10.32
N GLY A 170 -11.81 12.83 10.39
CA GLY A 170 -12.81 13.03 11.44
C GLY A 170 -12.69 14.40 12.11
N PRO A 171 -13.75 14.85 12.79
CA PRO A 171 -13.78 16.14 13.47
C PRO A 171 -12.95 16.15 14.77
N ASP A 172 -12.74 14.99 15.40
CA ASP A 172 -11.95 14.83 16.62
C ASP A 172 -10.62 14.09 16.34
N PRO A 173 -9.48 14.80 16.34
CA PRO A 173 -8.17 14.19 16.12
C PRO A 173 -7.78 13.14 17.16
N ALA A 174 -8.35 13.20 18.38
CA ALA A 174 -8.10 12.19 19.42
C ALA A 174 -8.89 10.90 19.19
N LYS A 175 -9.92 10.94 18.33
CA LYS A 175 -10.79 9.81 17.98
C LYS A 175 -11.05 9.79 16.47
N PRO A 176 -10.02 9.49 15.66
CA PRO A 176 -10.16 9.49 14.21
C PRO A 176 -11.17 8.43 13.75
N GLU A 177 -11.96 8.78 12.74
CA GLU A 177 -12.97 7.90 12.12
C GLU A 177 -12.35 7.04 11.00
N GLY A 178 -11.11 7.35 10.61
CA GLY A 178 -10.46 6.77 9.46
C GLY A 178 -9.02 7.26 9.27
N TYR A 179 -8.29 6.59 8.37
CA TYR A 179 -6.92 6.98 8.01
C TYR A 179 -6.51 6.55 6.60
N VAL A 180 -5.49 7.23 6.08
CA VAL A 180 -4.76 6.87 4.85
C VAL A 180 -3.28 6.71 5.16
N VAL A 181 -2.65 5.69 4.59
CA VAL A 181 -1.24 5.35 4.83
C VAL A 181 -0.28 6.08 3.87
N HIS A 182 0.89 6.46 4.37
CA HIS A 182 2.00 7.13 3.69
C HIS A 182 3.32 6.42 4.01
N ARG A 183 3.41 5.16 3.58
CA ARG A 183 4.57 4.27 3.78
C ARG A 183 5.21 3.92 2.45
N PHE A 184 6.54 3.94 2.39
CA PHE A 184 7.30 3.77 1.16
C PHE A 184 8.33 2.66 1.32
N TRP A 185 8.11 1.60 0.54
CA TRP A 185 9.12 0.57 0.35
C TRP A 185 10.20 1.08 -0.60
N PRO A 186 11.49 0.93 -0.26
CA PRO A 186 12.56 1.48 -1.08
C PRO A 186 12.67 0.69 -2.39
N ALA A 187 12.90 1.42 -3.48
CA ALA A 187 12.99 0.86 -4.82
C ALA A 187 14.39 0.28 -5.11
N ARG A 188 14.48 -0.99 -5.53
CA ARG A 188 15.58 -1.50 -6.37
C ARG A 188 15.22 -2.85 -7.02
N ALA A 189 15.74 -3.07 -8.23
CA ALA A 189 15.74 -4.27 -9.07
C ALA A 189 14.73 -5.39 -8.75
N ALA A 190 13.66 -5.48 -9.54
CA ALA A 190 12.88 -6.72 -9.67
C ALA A 190 13.63 -7.70 -10.57
N ARG A 191 13.50 -8.99 -10.28
CA ARG A 191 13.84 -10.05 -11.23
C ARG A 191 12.55 -10.70 -11.72
N ASP A 192 12.40 -10.77 -13.03
CA ASP A 192 11.36 -11.58 -13.64
C ASP A 192 11.70 -13.05 -13.43
N THR A 193 10.68 -13.84 -13.10
CA THR A 193 10.78 -15.30 -12.89
C THR A 193 10.02 -16.04 -13.96
#